data_AF-A0A3C0QHT0-F1
#
_entry.id   AF-A0A3C0QHT0-F1
#
_cell.length_a   1.000
_cell.length_b   1.000
_cell.length_c   1.000
_cell.angle_alpha   90.00
_cell.angle_beta   90.00
_cell.angle_gamma   90.00
#
_symmetry.space_group_name_H-M   'P 1'
#
loop_
_entity.id
_entity.type
_entity.pdbx_description
1 polymer ?
#
loop_
_entity_poly.entity_id
_entity_poly.type
_entity_poly.pdbx_seq_one_letter_code
_entity_poly.pdbx_strand_id
1 'polypeptide(L)'
;MSITKKLSAAAAICIILILIVTLSFGCKKEEKAGGEFRAFLVEPVSLDPPNAYESEGIQVARQIFDGLVEYDPNTMEIVSAIAKSWTVSDDGLVYTFTLNKGVKFHSGRECTAEDFVYSWSRVCQAETASYLAYHMDPILGYDELQAGEEEVLKGVKAIDSYTLEVTLKYPYADFINTVGHTVFYPVAKEDIEEWGDDYSDHVNGTGAFKLVEWKHDQYI
;
A
#
# COMPACT_ATOMS: atom_id res chain seq x y z
N MET A 1 -45.58 0.68 -62.15
CA MET A 1 -45.55 -0.19 -60.94
C MET A 1 -44.12 -0.41 -60.43
N SER A 2 -43.34 0.65 -60.18
CA SER A 2 -41.88 0.54 -59.88
C SER A 2 -41.36 1.51 -58.81
N ILE A 3 -42.03 2.66 -58.61
CA ILE A 3 -41.53 3.72 -57.71
C ILE A 3 -42.09 3.58 -56.29
N THR A 4 -43.36 3.19 -56.12
CA THR A 4 -44.01 3.03 -54.80
C THR A 4 -43.48 1.85 -53.97
N LYS A 5 -43.05 0.75 -54.61
CA LYS A 5 -42.42 -0.38 -53.90
C LYS A 5 -41.00 -0.07 -53.41
N LYS A 6 -40.25 0.78 -54.13
CA LYS A 6 -38.88 1.19 -53.76
C LYS A 6 -38.87 2.16 -52.57
N LEU A 7 -39.84 3.06 -52.47
CA LEU A 7 -39.98 3.97 -51.32
C LEU A 7 -40.32 3.22 -50.02
N SER A 8 -41.17 2.19 -50.09
CA SER A 8 -41.56 1.37 -48.93
C SER A 8 -40.40 0.52 -48.39
N ALA A 9 -39.56 -0.01 -49.27
CA ALA A 9 -38.36 -0.76 -48.87
C ALA A 9 -37.29 0.14 -48.23
N ALA A 10 -37.08 1.35 -48.76
CA ALA A 10 -36.11 2.31 -48.20
C ALA A 10 -36.53 2.81 -46.81
N ALA A 11 -37.83 3.09 -46.60
CA ALA A 11 -38.35 3.50 -45.30
C ALA A 11 -38.22 2.38 -44.24
N ALA A 12 -38.48 1.12 -44.62
CA ALA A 12 -38.31 -0.03 -43.72
C ALA A 12 -36.83 -0.24 -43.33
N ILE A 13 -35.90 -0.07 -44.28
CA ILE A 13 -34.46 -0.18 -44.02
C ILE A 13 -33.97 0.95 -43.11
N CYS A 14 -34.44 2.20 -43.28
CA CYS A 14 -34.12 3.30 -42.38
C CYS A 14 -34.67 3.08 -40.96
N ILE A 15 -35.88 2.53 -40.80
CA ILE A 15 -36.45 2.24 -39.48
C ILE A 15 -35.68 1.11 -38.79
N ILE A 16 -35.27 0.07 -39.52
CA ILE A 16 -34.46 -1.03 -38.98
C ILE A 16 -33.05 -0.54 -38.58
N LEU A 17 -32.43 0.34 -39.38
CA LEU A 17 -31.14 0.95 -39.04
C LEU A 17 -31.22 1.85 -37.81
N ILE A 18 -32.30 2.63 -37.65
CA ILE A 18 -32.52 3.47 -36.46
C ILE A 18 -32.73 2.60 -35.22
N LEU A 19 -33.47 1.49 -35.33
CA LEU A 19 -33.66 0.54 -34.22
C LEU A 19 -32.33 -0.11 -33.80
N ILE A 20 -31.48 -0.51 -34.75
CA ILE A 20 -30.16 -1.10 -34.46
C ILE A 20 -29.21 -0.10 -33.80
N VAL A 21 -29.26 1.18 -34.19
CA VAL A 21 -28.47 2.25 -33.56
C VAL A 21 -28.96 2.54 -32.13
N THR A 22 -30.26 2.45 -31.85
CA THR A 22 -30.79 2.61 -30.48
C THR A 22 -30.51 1.41 -29.57
N LEU A 23 -30.39 0.20 -30.11
CA LEU A 23 -29.98 -1.00 -29.35
C LEU A 23 -28.47 -1.04 -29.04
N SER A 24 -27.68 -0.19 -29.70
CA SER A 24 -26.23 -0.06 -29.47
C SER A 24 -25.89 0.97 -28.38
N PHE A 25 -26.86 1.76 -27.90
CA PHE A 25 -26.76 2.40 -26.59
C PHE A 25 -27.11 1.38 -25.51
N GLY A 26 -26.28 0.33 -25.45
CA GLY A 26 -26.21 -0.52 -24.28
C GLY A 26 -26.08 0.37 -23.07
N CYS A 27 -26.96 0.16 -22.10
CA CYS A 27 -26.95 0.85 -20.81
C CYS A 27 -25.53 0.77 -20.25
N LYS A 28 -24.73 1.84 -20.41
CA LYS A 28 -23.50 2.01 -19.66
C LYS A 28 -23.98 2.05 -18.21
N LYS A 29 -23.77 0.93 -17.50
CA LYS A 29 -24.03 0.87 -16.07
C LYS A 29 -23.16 1.97 -15.48
N GLU A 30 -23.79 3.07 -15.10
CA GLU A 30 -23.10 4.20 -14.49
C GLU A 30 -22.50 3.65 -13.19
N GLU A 31 -21.17 3.54 -13.16
CA GLU A 31 -20.48 3.10 -11.96
C GLU A 31 -20.74 4.15 -10.89
N LYS A 32 -21.53 3.76 -9.89
CA LYS A 32 -21.86 4.64 -8.79
C LYS A 32 -20.60 4.77 -7.94
N ALA A 33 -19.93 5.91 -8.05
CA ALA A 33 -18.77 6.21 -7.22
C ALA A 33 -19.20 6.37 -5.75
N GLY A 34 -18.49 5.68 -4.85
CA GLY A 34 -18.71 5.72 -3.41
C GLY A 34 -19.83 4.79 -2.90
N GLY A 35 -19.94 4.73 -1.57
CA GLY A 35 -20.91 3.88 -0.87
C GLY A 35 -20.29 3.24 0.37
N GLU A 36 -21.08 2.42 1.05
CA GLU A 36 -20.60 1.55 2.13
C GLU A 36 -20.29 0.18 1.55
N PHE A 37 -19.05 -0.27 1.74
CA PHE A 37 -18.66 -1.66 1.54
C PHE A 37 -18.61 -2.36 2.89
N ARG A 38 -19.29 -3.49 3.02
CA ARG A 38 -19.29 -4.31 4.24
C ARG A 38 -18.81 -5.70 3.88
N ALA A 39 -17.72 -6.13 4.51
CA ALA A 39 -17.17 -7.46 4.38
C ALA A 39 -17.15 -8.15 5.75
N PHE A 40 -17.21 -9.48 5.74
CA PHE A 40 -16.93 -10.26 6.94
C PHE A 40 -15.41 -10.28 7.17
N LEU A 41 -15.00 -10.01 8.40
CA LEU A 41 -13.62 -10.07 8.86
C LEU A 41 -13.61 -10.68 10.28
N VAL A 42 -12.62 -11.51 10.59
CA VAL A 42 -12.37 -11.95 11.97
C VAL A 42 -11.58 -10.85 12.70
N GLU A 43 -11.67 -10.80 14.03
CA GLU A 43 -10.96 -9.81 14.85
C GLU A 43 -9.46 -9.79 14.53
N PRO A 44 -8.92 -8.66 14.04
CA PRO A 44 -7.48 -8.52 13.82
C PRO A 44 -6.68 -8.65 15.12
N VAL A 45 -5.49 -9.25 15.05
CA VAL A 45 -4.61 -9.31 16.23
C VAL A 45 -3.98 -7.95 16.53
N SER A 46 -3.62 -7.21 15.49
CA SER A 46 -3.04 -5.87 15.58
C SER A 46 -3.16 -5.17 14.23
N LEU A 47 -3.23 -3.84 14.27
CA LEU A 47 -3.14 -2.98 13.09
C LEU A 47 -1.78 -2.27 13.00
N ASP A 48 -0.92 -2.41 14.02
CA ASP A 48 0.44 -1.89 14.02
C ASP A 48 1.32 -2.76 13.09
N PRO A 49 1.96 -2.19 12.05
CA PRO A 49 2.68 -2.96 11.04
C PRO A 49 3.67 -4.03 11.54
N PRO A 50 4.47 -3.83 12.61
CA PRO A 50 5.35 -4.87 13.14
C PRO A 50 4.62 -6.10 13.68
N ASN A 51 3.35 -5.96 14.09
CA ASN A 51 2.57 -7.00 14.78
C ASN A 51 1.34 -7.48 14.00
N ALA A 52 1.01 -6.85 12.87
CA ALA A 52 -0.01 -7.31 11.92
C ALA A 52 0.51 -8.46 11.04
N TYR A 53 0.68 -9.66 11.62
CA TYR A 53 1.25 -10.83 10.95
C TYR A 53 0.22 -11.83 10.39
N GLU A 54 -1.04 -11.70 10.79
CA GLU A 54 -2.13 -12.56 10.34
C GLU A 54 -2.97 -11.89 9.23
N SER A 55 -3.77 -12.67 8.52
CA SER A 55 -4.45 -12.25 7.29
C SER A 55 -5.45 -11.11 7.46
N GLU A 56 -6.16 -11.04 8.58
CA GLU A 56 -7.17 -10.06 8.90
C GLU A 56 -6.55 -8.68 9.14
N GLY A 57 -5.56 -8.59 10.03
CA GLY A 57 -4.79 -7.37 10.27
C GLY A 57 -4.08 -6.86 9.02
N ILE A 58 -3.49 -7.76 8.22
CA ILE A 58 -2.87 -7.40 6.94
C ILE A 58 -3.91 -6.82 5.95
N GLN A 59 -5.12 -7.39 5.88
CA GLN A 59 -6.18 -6.90 5.01
C GLN A 59 -6.58 -5.47 5.37
N VAL A 60 -6.74 -5.17 6.65
CA VAL A 60 -7.08 -3.83 7.15
C VAL A 60 -5.91 -2.87 6.98
N ALA A 61 -4.70 -3.27 7.38
CA ALA A 61 -3.49 -2.45 7.28
C ALA A 61 -3.23 -1.98 5.84
N ARG A 62 -3.47 -2.83 4.83
CA ARG A 62 -3.37 -2.45 3.41
C ARG A 62 -4.35 -1.37 2.96
N GLN A 63 -5.42 -1.12 3.71
CA GLN A 63 -6.35 -0.01 3.42
C GLN A 63 -5.91 1.29 4.10
N ILE A 64 -5.25 1.15 5.25
CA ILE A 64 -4.86 2.27 6.14
C ILE A 64 -3.51 2.85 5.76
N PHE A 65 -2.57 2.03 5.34
CA PHE A 65 -1.18 2.40 5.10
C PHE A 65 -0.76 2.09 3.67
N ASP A 66 0.14 2.91 3.13
CA ASP A 66 0.85 2.65 1.88
C ASP A 66 2.33 2.35 2.14
N GLY A 67 2.90 1.43 1.37
CA GLY A 67 4.33 1.12 1.39
C GLY A 67 5.14 1.88 0.33
N LEU A 68 6.42 1.52 0.18
CA LEU A 68 7.23 2.01 -0.94
C LEU A 68 6.64 1.57 -2.29
N VAL A 69 6.19 0.32 -2.35
CA VAL A 69 5.56 -0.31 -3.52
C VAL A 69 4.28 -1.03 -3.10
N GLU A 70 3.45 -1.37 -4.08
CA GLU A 70 2.24 -2.16 -3.90
C GLU A 70 2.15 -3.26 -4.97
N TYR A 71 1.13 -4.11 -4.88
CA TYR A 71 0.87 -5.18 -5.84
C TYR A 71 -0.40 -4.87 -6.62
N ASP A 72 -0.33 -4.93 -7.96
CA ASP A 72 -1.53 -4.86 -8.78
C ASP A 72 -2.47 -6.02 -8.43
N PRO A 73 -3.75 -5.76 -8.09
CA PRO A 73 -4.65 -6.78 -7.59
C PRO A 73 -5.05 -7.83 -8.64
N ASN A 74 -4.80 -7.59 -9.93
CA ASN A 74 -5.13 -8.49 -11.02
C ASN A 74 -3.92 -9.27 -11.53
N THR A 75 -2.77 -8.61 -11.64
CA THR A 75 -1.54 -9.20 -12.22
C THR A 75 -0.55 -9.66 -11.16
N MET A 76 -0.68 -9.18 -9.92
CA MET A 76 0.30 -9.32 -8.83
C MET A 76 1.67 -8.71 -9.17
N GLU A 77 1.74 -7.88 -10.22
CA GLU A 77 2.97 -7.15 -10.54
C GLU A 77 3.22 -6.06 -9.51
N ILE A 78 4.51 -5.81 -9.24
CA ILE A 78 4.91 -4.75 -8.33
C ILE A 78 4.75 -3.41 -9.03
N VAL A 79 4.03 -2.49 -8.41
CA VAL A 79 3.81 -1.13 -8.91
C VAL A 79 4.19 -0.09 -7.87
N SER A 80 4.43 1.14 -8.32
CA SER A 80 4.83 2.27 -7.47
C SER A 80 3.72 2.68 -6.51
N ALA A 81 4.07 2.94 -5.24
CA ALA A 81 3.18 3.53 -4.24
C ALA A 81 3.78 4.84 -3.71
N ILE A 82 4.26 4.89 -2.45
CA ILE A 82 4.95 6.07 -1.93
C ILE A 82 6.24 6.33 -2.73
N ALA A 83 6.96 5.30 -3.15
CA ALA A 83 8.10 5.45 -4.05
C ALA A 83 7.62 5.55 -5.50
N LYS A 84 7.90 6.67 -6.16
CA LYS A 84 7.61 6.86 -7.59
C LYS A 84 8.57 6.12 -8.51
N SER A 85 9.75 5.77 -8.01
CA SER A 85 10.79 5.04 -8.74
C SER A 85 11.86 4.54 -7.78
N TRP A 86 12.62 3.54 -8.20
CA TRP A 86 13.82 3.11 -7.51
C TRP A 86 14.92 2.71 -8.51
N THR A 87 16.17 2.78 -8.06
CA THR A 87 17.33 2.26 -8.78
C THR A 87 18.04 1.21 -7.94
N VAL A 88 18.73 0.29 -8.61
CA VAL A 88 19.55 -0.74 -7.99
C VAL A 88 20.98 -0.60 -8.50
N SER A 89 21.97 -0.66 -7.61
CA SER A 89 23.39 -0.66 -7.99
C SER A 89 23.76 -1.92 -8.79
N ASP A 90 24.85 -1.84 -9.55
CA ASP A 90 25.32 -2.95 -10.41
C ASP A 90 25.63 -4.24 -9.64
N ASP A 91 26.02 -4.13 -8.36
CA ASP A 91 26.26 -5.26 -7.47
C ASP A 91 25.00 -5.78 -6.75
N GLY A 92 23.85 -5.13 -6.94
CA GLY A 92 22.58 -5.54 -6.34
C GLY A 92 22.46 -5.27 -4.83
N LEU A 93 23.36 -4.45 -4.27
CA LEU A 93 23.43 -4.19 -2.82
C LEU A 93 22.74 -2.90 -2.39
N VAL A 94 22.70 -1.88 -3.24
CA VAL A 94 22.17 -0.56 -2.89
C VAL A 94 20.92 -0.27 -3.70
N TYR A 95 19.83 -0.02 -2.98
CA TYR A 95 18.54 0.37 -3.52
C TYR A 95 18.28 1.83 -3.14
N THR A 96 17.97 2.67 -4.13
CA THR A 96 17.64 4.08 -3.88
C THR A 96 16.21 4.33 -4.33
N PHE A 97 15.31 4.56 -3.39
CA PHE A 97 13.91 4.90 -3.63
C PHE A 97 13.73 6.41 -3.67
N THR A 98 13.11 6.91 -4.74
CA THR A 98 12.66 8.29 -4.81
C THR A 98 11.19 8.35 -4.43
N LEU A 99 10.86 9.12 -3.40
CA LEU A 99 9.51 9.23 -2.86
C LEU A 99 8.69 10.30 -3.60
N ASN A 100 7.37 10.13 -3.62
CA ASN A 100 6.44 11.18 -4.00
C ASN A 100 6.43 12.29 -2.94
N LYS A 101 6.41 13.55 -3.38
CA LYS A 101 6.30 14.69 -2.46
C LYS A 101 4.85 14.88 -2.04
N GLY A 102 4.62 15.35 -0.81
CA GLY A 102 3.27 15.67 -0.33
C GLY A 102 2.41 14.45 0.00
N VAL A 103 2.99 13.25 0.07
CA VAL A 103 2.34 12.09 0.72
C VAL A 103 2.16 12.45 2.20
N LYS A 104 0.97 12.21 2.75
CA LYS A 104 0.64 12.62 4.12
C LYS A 104 0.06 11.45 4.89
N PHE A 105 0.39 11.41 6.17
CA PHE A 105 -0.40 10.66 7.13
C PHE A 105 -1.81 11.25 7.21
N HIS A 106 -2.79 10.48 7.67
CA HIS A 106 -4.18 10.95 7.84
C HIS A 106 -4.29 12.14 8.79
N SER A 107 -3.34 12.30 9.72
CA SER A 107 -3.19 13.49 10.57
C SER A 107 -2.86 14.79 9.79
N GLY A 108 -2.39 14.66 8.55
CA GLY A 108 -2.00 15.76 7.68
C GLY A 108 -0.50 16.09 7.69
N ARG A 109 0.29 15.45 8.57
CA ARG A 109 1.76 15.53 8.52
C ARG A 109 2.28 14.87 7.25
N GLU A 110 3.28 15.47 6.62
CA GLU A 110 3.96 14.86 5.47
C GLU A 110 4.78 13.64 5.88
N CYS A 111 4.64 12.55 5.12
CA CYS A 111 5.46 11.35 5.22
C CYS A 111 6.75 11.54 4.42
N THR A 112 7.87 11.18 5.03
CA THR A 112 9.23 11.39 4.50
C THR A 112 10.07 10.13 4.60
N ALA A 113 11.28 10.14 4.04
CA ALA A 113 12.22 9.03 4.14
C ALA A 113 12.60 8.69 5.61
N GLU A 114 12.59 9.68 6.52
CA GLU A 114 12.87 9.46 7.94
C GLU A 114 11.82 8.56 8.62
N ASP A 115 10.57 8.61 8.15
CA ASP A 115 9.51 7.75 8.68
C ASP A 115 9.77 6.27 8.37
N PHE A 116 10.37 5.97 7.21
CA PHE A 116 10.81 4.62 6.88
C PHE A 116 12.02 4.19 7.71
N VAL A 117 13.02 5.07 7.88
CA VAL A 117 14.19 4.81 8.74
C VAL A 117 13.73 4.45 10.15
N TYR A 118 12.84 5.26 10.73
CA TYR A 118 12.27 5.00 12.04
C TYR A 118 11.51 3.67 12.08
N SER A 119 10.55 3.48 11.17
CA SER A 119 9.64 2.32 11.19
C SER A 119 10.39 1.01 11.03
N TRP A 120 11.37 0.94 10.12
CA TRP A 120 12.12 -0.28 9.86
C TRP A 120 13.10 -0.58 10.99
N SER A 121 13.66 0.45 11.62
CA SER A 121 14.46 0.29 12.84
C SER A 121 13.59 -0.24 13.99
N ARG A 122 12.41 0.35 14.20
CA ARG A 122 11.44 -0.07 15.22
C ARG A 122 11.06 -1.54 15.06
N VAL A 123 10.78 -1.99 13.84
CA VAL A 123 10.48 -3.42 13.56
C VAL A 123 11.58 -4.34 14.10
N CYS A 124 12.84 -3.92 14.01
CA CYS A 124 13.98 -4.73 14.45
C CYS A 124 14.31 -4.60 15.94
N GLN A 125 13.75 -3.62 16.65
CA GLN A 125 14.04 -3.42 18.07
C GLN A 125 13.48 -4.57 18.90
N ALA A 126 14.27 -5.02 19.88
CA ALA A 126 13.89 -6.14 20.75
C ALA A 126 12.60 -5.86 21.54
N GLU A 127 12.36 -4.60 21.90
CA GLU A 127 11.16 -4.17 22.61
C GLU A 127 9.88 -4.36 21.77
N THR A 128 9.96 -4.15 20.46
CA THR A 128 8.83 -4.35 19.53
C THR A 128 8.41 -5.83 19.44
N ALA A 129 9.33 -6.76 19.72
CA ALA A 129 9.07 -8.21 19.72
C ALA A 129 8.38 -8.74 18.43
N SER A 130 8.68 -8.13 17.27
CA SER A 130 8.02 -8.44 16.01
C SER A 130 8.40 -9.84 15.50
N TYR A 131 7.41 -10.70 15.30
CA TYR A 131 7.58 -11.98 14.59
C TYR A 131 7.92 -11.81 13.10
N LEU A 132 7.77 -10.60 12.56
CA LEU A 132 8.01 -10.26 11.17
C LEU A 132 9.38 -9.62 10.93
N ALA A 133 10.16 -9.36 12.00
CA ALA A 133 11.45 -8.68 11.92
C ALA A 133 12.42 -9.34 10.92
N TYR A 134 12.33 -10.66 10.74
CA TYR A 134 13.16 -11.40 9.79
C TYR A 134 13.07 -10.90 8.34
N HIS A 135 12.01 -10.18 7.95
CA HIS A 135 11.93 -9.55 6.63
C HIS A 135 13.03 -8.50 6.41
N MET A 136 13.53 -7.90 7.49
CA MET A 136 14.62 -6.92 7.49
C MET A 136 16.00 -7.57 7.51
N ASP A 137 16.10 -8.91 7.67
CA ASP A 137 17.39 -9.61 7.70
C ASP A 137 18.31 -9.28 6.51
N PRO A 138 17.83 -9.17 5.27
CA PRO A 138 18.73 -8.83 4.16
C PRO A 138 19.42 -7.46 4.30
N ILE A 139 18.93 -6.55 5.15
CA ILE A 139 19.41 -5.19 5.30
C ILE A 139 20.65 -5.14 6.20
N LEU A 140 21.65 -4.35 5.79
CA LEU A 140 22.87 -4.12 6.56
C LEU A 140 22.53 -3.55 7.96
N GLY A 141 23.14 -4.10 9.01
CA GLY A 141 22.90 -3.66 10.39
C GLY A 141 21.78 -4.40 11.13
N TYR A 142 21.07 -5.34 10.47
CA TYR A 142 19.99 -6.09 11.12
C TYR A 142 20.48 -6.89 12.33
N ASP A 143 21.59 -7.61 12.20
CA ASP A 143 22.11 -8.47 13.26
C ASP A 143 22.57 -7.65 14.48
N GLU A 144 23.26 -6.53 14.24
CA GLU A 144 23.71 -5.61 15.28
C GLU A 144 22.54 -4.95 16.02
N LEU A 145 21.48 -4.57 15.29
CA LEU A 145 20.27 -4.00 15.89
C LEU A 145 19.50 -5.05 16.71
N GLN A 146 19.34 -6.27 16.19
CA GLN A 146 18.74 -7.39 16.93
C GLN A 146 19.52 -7.76 18.20
N ALA A 147 20.85 -7.61 18.17
CA ALA A 147 21.71 -7.81 19.33
C ALA A 147 21.64 -6.65 20.35
N GLY A 148 20.95 -5.55 20.01
CA GLY A 148 20.86 -4.34 20.84
C GLY A 148 22.15 -3.50 20.84
N GLU A 149 23.03 -3.71 19.86
CA GLU A 149 24.27 -2.93 19.71
C GLU A 149 24.03 -1.58 19.02
N GLU A 150 22.97 -1.51 18.21
CA GLU A 150 22.53 -0.32 17.49
C GLU A 150 21.03 -0.10 17.72
N GLU A 151 20.56 1.15 17.67
CA GLU A 151 19.13 1.49 17.79
C GLU A 151 18.46 1.72 16.43
N VAL A 152 19.27 1.97 15.39
CA VAL A 152 18.85 2.34 14.04
C VAL A 152 19.45 1.38 13.02
N LEU A 153 18.65 0.99 12.04
CA LEU A 153 19.06 0.04 11.02
C LEU A 153 20.06 0.71 10.06
N LYS A 154 21.35 0.42 10.24
CA LYS A 154 22.48 1.09 9.57
C LYS A 154 22.38 1.13 8.03
N GLY A 155 21.77 0.11 7.45
CA GLY A 155 21.54 -0.02 6.02
C GLY A 155 20.45 0.89 5.48
N VAL A 156 19.62 1.51 6.32
CA VAL A 156 18.49 2.36 5.90
C VAL A 156 18.83 3.81 6.19
N LYS A 157 18.81 4.66 5.17
CA LYS A 157 19.19 6.07 5.30
C LYS A 157 18.24 6.97 4.53
N ALA A 158 17.75 8.01 5.20
CA ALA A 158 17.18 9.17 4.53
C ALA A 158 18.34 10.05 4.02
N ILE A 159 18.58 10.06 2.71
CA ILE A 159 19.56 10.96 2.09
C ILE A 159 19.04 12.39 2.11
N ASP A 160 17.73 12.52 1.88
CA ASP A 160 16.93 13.72 2.09
C ASP A 160 15.48 13.29 2.37
N SER A 161 14.56 14.24 2.56
CA SER A 161 13.15 13.96 2.89
C SER A 161 12.42 13.05 1.88
N TYR A 162 12.90 12.97 0.64
CA TYR A 162 12.26 12.25 -0.45
C TYR A 162 13.17 11.22 -1.12
N THR A 163 14.32 10.90 -0.52
CA THR A 163 15.27 9.92 -1.03
C THR A 163 15.65 8.96 0.08
N LEU A 164 15.20 7.71 -0.03
CA LEU A 164 15.54 6.62 0.89
C LEU A 164 16.56 5.70 0.21
N GLU A 165 17.73 5.54 0.84
CA GLU A 165 18.74 4.58 0.42
C GLU A 165 18.70 3.36 1.36
N VAL A 166 18.71 2.16 0.77
CA VAL A 166 18.77 0.89 1.49
C VAL A 166 19.96 0.08 1.00
N THR A 167 20.84 -0.29 1.91
CA THR A 167 22.01 -1.14 1.67
C THR A 167 21.78 -2.54 2.24
N LEU A 168 21.97 -3.57 1.43
CA LEU A 168 21.82 -4.96 1.81
C LEU A 168 23.17 -5.60 2.23
N LYS A 169 23.11 -6.65 3.05
CA LYS A 169 24.26 -7.50 3.42
C LYS A 169 24.73 -8.37 2.23
N TYR A 170 23.82 -8.73 1.34
CA TYR A 170 24.05 -9.59 0.18
C TYR A 170 23.06 -9.26 -0.94
N PRO A 171 23.36 -9.57 -2.22
CA PRO A 171 22.43 -9.33 -3.31
C PRO A 171 21.17 -10.19 -3.14
N TYR A 172 20.00 -9.55 -3.12
CA TYR A 172 18.72 -10.23 -2.92
C TYR A 172 17.72 -9.79 -4.00
N ALA A 173 17.52 -10.64 -5.00
CA ALA A 173 16.73 -10.30 -6.18
C ALA A 173 15.24 -10.04 -5.87
N ASP A 174 14.73 -10.61 -4.80
CA ASP A 174 13.33 -10.50 -4.38
C ASP A 174 13.10 -9.28 -3.45
N PHE A 175 14.13 -8.48 -3.16
CA PHE A 175 14.03 -7.40 -2.18
C PHE A 175 12.91 -6.39 -2.48
N ILE A 176 12.70 -6.04 -3.76
CA ILE A 176 11.61 -5.14 -4.18
C ILE A 176 10.23 -5.73 -3.90
N ASN A 177 10.07 -7.04 -4.02
CA ASN A 177 8.85 -7.74 -3.63
C ASN A 177 8.72 -7.69 -2.10
N THR A 178 9.78 -8.03 -1.37
CA THR A 178 9.78 -8.04 0.10
C THR A 178 9.34 -6.71 0.72
N VAL A 179 9.82 -5.56 0.20
CA VAL A 179 9.46 -4.23 0.73
C VAL A 179 7.99 -3.82 0.48
N GLY A 180 7.24 -4.57 -0.33
CA GLY A 180 5.79 -4.41 -0.47
C GLY A 180 4.98 -5.05 0.66
N HIS A 181 5.62 -5.82 1.54
CA HIS A 181 4.96 -6.40 2.72
C HIS A 181 4.58 -5.31 3.74
N THR A 182 3.47 -5.49 4.45
CA THR A 182 2.92 -4.47 5.39
C THR A 182 3.89 -4.08 6.49
N VAL A 183 4.76 -5.00 6.93
CA VAL A 183 5.81 -4.73 7.93
C VAL A 183 6.76 -3.58 7.54
N PHE A 184 6.87 -3.24 6.25
CA PHE A 184 7.69 -2.13 5.75
C PHE A 184 6.93 -0.80 5.69
N TYR A 185 5.66 -0.76 6.06
CA TYR A 185 4.86 0.46 6.01
C TYR A 185 5.37 1.49 7.02
N PRO A 186 5.42 2.78 6.64
CA PRO A 186 5.86 3.83 7.53
C PRO A 186 4.76 4.13 8.56
N VAL A 187 5.17 4.33 9.80
CA VAL A 187 4.36 4.88 10.89
C VAL A 187 4.95 6.21 11.34
N ALA A 188 4.11 7.08 11.89
CA ALA A 188 4.55 8.33 12.47
C ALA A 188 5.11 8.11 13.87
N LYS A 189 6.38 8.47 14.08
CA LYS A 189 7.08 8.28 15.36
C LYS A 189 6.33 8.90 16.54
N GLU A 190 5.80 10.10 16.34
CA GLU A 190 5.05 10.81 17.37
C GLU A 190 3.78 10.07 17.82
N ASP A 191 3.13 9.33 16.93
CA ASP A 191 1.93 8.56 17.29
C ASP A 191 2.32 7.30 18.09
N ILE A 192 3.47 6.70 17.79
CA ILE A 192 4.00 5.59 18.59
C ILE A 192 4.37 6.08 19.99
N GLU A 193 5.00 7.24 20.10
CA GLU A 193 5.35 7.85 21.40
C GLU A 193 4.11 8.28 22.20
N GLU A 194 3.05 8.72 21.54
CA GLU A 194 1.80 9.13 22.18
C GLU A 194 0.99 7.93 22.69
N TRP A 195 0.81 6.90 21.85
CA TRP A 195 -0.14 5.81 22.12
C TRP A 195 0.51 4.54 22.69
N GLY A 196 1.81 4.32 22.43
CA GLY A 196 2.52 3.12 22.90
C GLY A 196 1.79 1.83 22.50
N ASP A 197 1.45 1.01 23.50
CA ASP A 197 0.77 -0.28 23.31
C ASP A 197 -0.65 -0.13 22.71
N ASP A 198 -1.30 1.03 22.92
CA ASP A 198 -2.64 1.33 22.39
C ASP A 198 -2.62 1.86 20.95
N TYR A 199 -1.46 1.88 20.28
CA TYR A 199 -1.34 2.43 18.92
C TYR A 199 -2.24 1.72 17.90
N SER A 200 -2.52 0.43 18.08
CA SER A 200 -3.37 -0.32 17.14
C SER A 200 -4.80 0.26 17.04
N ASP A 201 -5.33 0.87 18.10
CA ASP A 201 -6.64 1.52 18.11
C ASP A 201 -6.62 2.96 17.57
N HIS A 202 -5.42 3.48 17.33
CA HIS A 202 -5.17 4.88 16.95
C HIS A 202 -4.31 5.00 15.69
N VAL A 203 -4.24 3.93 14.90
CA VAL A 203 -3.40 3.89 13.70
C VAL A 203 -3.66 5.07 12.77
N ASN A 204 -2.56 5.68 12.35
CA ASN A 204 -2.52 6.82 11.47
C ASN A 204 -1.60 6.48 10.30
N GLY A 205 -2.20 6.19 9.15
CA GLY A 205 -1.48 5.73 7.98
C GLY A 205 -1.51 6.73 6.84
N THR A 206 -1.03 6.30 5.68
CA THR A 206 -0.88 7.09 4.46
C THR A 206 -1.84 6.67 3.34
N GLY A 207 -2.58 5.58 3.56
CA GLY A 207 -3.44 4.93 2.57
C GLY A 207 -4.79 5.61 2.35
N ALA A 208 -5.60 5.01 1.47
CA ALA A 208 -6.85 5.58 1.01
C ALA A 208 -7.95 5.68 2.09
N PHE A 209 -7.90 4.84 3.12
CA PHE A 209 -8.85 4.80 4.21
C PHE A 209 -8.17 5.09 5.53
N LYS A 210 -8.91 5.65 6.50
CA LYS A 210 -8.43 5.88 7.87
C LYS A 210 -9.27 5.09 8.84
N LEU A 211 -8.68 4.66 9.95
CA LEU A 211 -9.44 4.08 11.05
C LEU A 211 -10.34 5.16 11.66
N VAL A 212 -11.62 4.84 11.83
CA VAL A 212 -12.59 5.72 12.50
C VAL A 212 -13.03 5.10 13.83
N GLU A 213 -13.30 3.81 13.83
CA GLU A 213 -13.69 3.06 15.02
C GLU A 213 -13.29 1.60 14.83
N TRP A 214 -12.60 1.03 15.80
CA TRP A 214 -12.47 -0.41 15.95
C TRP A 214 -13.19 -0.81 17.23
N LYS A 215 -14.26 -1.58 17.07
CA LYS A 215 -14.99 -2.13 18.20
C LYS A 215 -14.68 -3.62 18.27
N HIS A 216 -13.77 -3.97 19.16
CA HIS A 216 -13.28 -5.33 19.32
C HIS A 216 -14.41 -6.37 19.38
N ASP A 217 -14.19 -7.48 18.67
CA ASP A 217 -15.11 -8.60 18.49
C ASP A 217 -16.45 -8.23 17.83
N GLN A 218 -16.55 -7.07 17.19
CA GLN A 218 -17.78 -6.60 16.55
C GLN A 218 -17.56 -6.08 15.13
N TYR A 219 -16.85 -4.98 14.96
CA TYR A 219 -16.61 -4.37 13.64
C TYR A 219 -15.42 -3.43 13.65
N ILE A 220 -14.89 -3.20 12.45
CA ILE A 220 -13.87 -2.22 12.08
C ILE A 220 -14.21 -1.64 10.71
#